data_AF-A0A2M7VLL3-F1
#
_entry.id   AF-A0A2M7VLL3-F1
#
_cell.length_a   1.000
_cell.length_b   1.000
_cell.length_c   1.000
_cell.angle_alpha   90.00
_cell.angle_beta   90.00
_cell.angle_gamma   90.00
#
_symmetry.space_group_name_H-M   'P 1'
#
loop_
_entity.id
_entity.type
_entity.pdbx_description
1 polymer ?
#
loop_
_entity_poly.entity_id
_entity_poly.type
_entity_poly.pdbx_seq_one_letter_code
_entity_poly.pdbx_strand_id
1 'polypeptide(L)'
;FDTLTSSKSKTHKYIFNPDLKKDGYLPKITIKNLQGHTDWYTENVEIEGSVSKMLYGTNYYGNDENDYEPLIQRLLEMLNSIFNGSPITRWQLEQSHLRTIAFVFNFILPNNFGSLPEFIKKVSLLDVGKNYKKVRNDIYFETETGYCVRFYNKQISIKIYDKTAELINNPKKTQKEEELVAKIKQGLLPSNIIRIEITLQNRTSLKKYFASKTDGDTKRERCLKEAFNNKLCQSILLGFFDKLVSEVNVQALDTPLCPIDDCFKTIKEAGMYPYDACAWLGRSLATQQAGSLHLKLINDDYFSRQDRSRNDKRFKKILNLHPLPFFTLRKVFEECRGQLSEFKVMKPKGYS
;
A
#
# COMPACT_ATOMS: atom_id res chain seq x y z
N PHE A 1 9.27 -3.01 30.19
CA PHE A 1 7.89 -3.22 29.74
C PHE A 1 7.01 -2.24 30.49
N ASP A 2 6.13 -1.54 29.79
CA ASP A 2 5.12 -0.68 30.42
C ASP A 2 3.93 -1.52 30.84
N THR A 3 3.43 -1.31 32.05
CA THR A 3 2.29 -2.06 32.61
C THR A 3 1.01 -1.24 32.46
N LEU A 4 -0.02 -1.84 31.85
CA LEU A 4 -1.35 -1.25 31.73
C LEU A 4 -2.40 -2.18 32.36
N THR A 5 -3.18 -1.64 33.29
CA THR A 5 -4.35 -2.30 33.88
C THR A 5 -5.61 -1.95 33.09
N SER A 6 -6.36 -2.97 32.68
CA SER A 6 -7.66 -2.80 32.02
C SER A 6 -8.76 -2.72 33.08
N SER A 7 -9.57 -1.66 33.06
CA SER A 7 -10.74 -1.54 33.96
C SER A 7 -11.87 -2.52 33.64
N LYS A 8 -11.79 -3.25 32.51
CA LYS A 8 -12.86 -4.16 32.04
C LYS A 8 -12.45 -5.64 31.95
N SER A 9 -11.18 -5.98 32.15
CA SER A 9 -10.71 -7.38 32.07
C SER A 9 -9.71 -7.69 33.18
N LYS A 10 -9.81 -8.87 33.79
CA LYS A 10 -8.89 -9.44 34.79
C LYS A 10 -7.53 -9.85 34.17
N THR A 11 -6.96 -8.99 33.33
CA THR A 11 -5.76 -9.27 32.54
C THR A 11 -4.78 -8.12 32.66
N HIS A 12 -3.55 -8.41 33.11
CA HIS A 12 -2.45 -7.45 33.08
C HIS A 12 -1.81 -7.44 31.70
N LYS A 13 -1.54 -6.25 31.15
CA LYS A 13 -0.90 -6.09 29.84
C LYS A 13 0.47 -5.44 30.02
N TYR A 14 1.50 -6.10 29.50
CA TYR A 14 2.87 -5.60 29.46
C TYR A 14 3.25 -5.31 28.01
N ILE A 15 3.75 -4.10 27.73
CA ILE A 15 4.14 -3.71 26.38
C ILE A 15 5.65 -3.41 26.36
N PHE A 16 6.37 -4.10 25.48
CA PHE A 16 7.70 -3.71 25.04
C PHE A 16 7.56 -3.09 23.66
N ASN A 17 7.72 -1.78 23.60
CA ASN A 17 7.71 -1.03 22.35
C ASN A 17 9.08 -0.34 22.22
N PRO A 18 10.06 -1.03 21.63
CA PRO A 18 11.38 -0.44 21.48
C PRO A 18 11.24 0.75 20.53
N ASP A 19 11.37 1.97 21.05
CA ASP A 19 11.64 3.12 20.20
C ASP A 19 12.87 2.79 19.34
N LEU A 20 12.86 3.23 18.08
CA LEU A 20 13.96 3.02 17.12
C LEU A 20 15.28 3.47 17.76
N LYS A 21 16.05 2.52 18.32
CA LYS A 21 17.43 2.76 18.73
C LYS A 21 18.28 2.71 17.48
N LYS A 22 19.36 3.51 17.45
CA LYS A 22 20.33 3.53 16.34
C LYS A 22 20.90 2.14 16.01
N ASP A 23 20.84 1.21 16.97
CA ASP A 23 21.48 -0.10 16.92
C ASP A 23 20.65 -1.20 16.24
N GLY A 24 19.46 -0.89 15.71
CA GLY A 24 18.68 -1.83 14.88
C GLY A 24 17.18 -1.88 15.18
N TYR A 25 16.45 -2.63 14.35
CA TYR A 25 15.01 -2.81 14.48
C TYR A 25 14.67 -3.98 15.42
N LEU A 26 13.72 -3.76 16.33
CA LEU A 26 13.15 -4.79 17.20
C LEU A 26 11.62 -4.80 17.07
N PRO A 27 10.96 -5.98 17.14
CA PRO A 27 9.51 -6.05 17.16
C PRO A 27 8.93 -5.46 18.44
N LYS A 28 7.70 -4.98 18.33
CA LYS A 28 6.86 -4.69 19.48
C LYS A 28 6.31 -5.99 20.04
N ILE A 29 6.40 -6.15 21.35
CA ILE A 29 5.91 -7.33 22.06
C ILE A 29 4.87 -6.90 23.06
N THR A 30 3.74 -7.60 23.09
CA THR A 30 2.69 -7.41 24.09
C THR A 30 2.43 -8.74 24.79
N ILE A 31 2.57 -8.76 26.11
CA ILE A 31 2.32 -9.94 26.95
C ILE A 31 1.04 -9.68 27.73
N LYS A 32 0.13 -10.65 27.73
CA LYS A 32 -1.10 -10.61 28.53
C LYS A 32 -1.08 -11.72 29.55
N ASN A 33 -1.26 -11.36 30.83
CA ASN A 33 -1.25 -12.30 31.95
C ASN A 33 -2.61 -12.33 32.64
N LEU A 34 -3.05 -13.51 33.05
CA LEU A 34 -4.29 -13.69 33.83
C LEU A 34 -4.06 -13.26 35.28
N GLN A 35 -5.01 -12.51 35.85
CA GLN A 35 -4.95 -12.05 37.24
C GLN A 35 -5.37 -13.17 38.20
N GLY A 36 -4.60 -13.39 39.28
CA GLY A 36 -4.96 -14.30 40.38
C GLY A 36 -4.21 -15.63 40.43
N HIS A 37 -3.32 -15.90 39.48
CA HIS A 37 -2.37 -17.00 39.59
C HIS A 37 -1.02 -16.47 40.06
N THR A 38 -0.45 -17.11 41.08
CA THR A 38 0.85 -16.76 41.69
C THR A 38 2.03 -17.07 40.78
N ASP A 39 1.84 -17.94 39.79
CA ASP A 39 2.83 -18.24 38.76
C ASP A 39 2.54 -17.43 37.48
N TRP A 40 3.58 -17.19 36.69
CA TRP A 40 3.57 -16.41 35.44
C TRP A 40 2.73 -17.08 34.32
N TYR A 41 1.42 -17.23 34.52
CA TYR A 41 0.49 -17.74 33.50
C TYR A 41 0.22 -16.66 32.45
N THR A 42 1.02 -16.71 31.39
CA THR A 42 0.87 -15.88 30.20
C THR A 42 -0.30 -16.42 29.37
N GLU A 43 -1.34 -15.61 29.17
CA GLU A 43 -2.49 -15.92 28.31
C GLU A 43 -2.08 -15.93 26.84
N ASN A 44 -1.35 -14.91 26.40
CA ASN A 44 -0.74 -14.84 25.08
C ASN A 44 0.42 -13.84 25.01
N VAL A 45 1.27 -14.05 24.01
CA VAL A 45 2.29 -13.10 23.56
C VAL A 45 1.95 -12.69 22.14
N GLU A 46 1.76 -11.39 21.92
CA GLU A 46 1.55 -10.80 20.60
C GLU A 46 2.87 -10.15 20.14
N ILE A 47 3.32 -10.53 18.95
CA ILE A 47 4.52 -9.99 18.30
C ILE A 47 4.06 -9.21 17.08
N GLU A 48 4.44 -7.93 17.01
CA GLU A 48 4.10 -7.02 15.92
C GLU A 48 5.39 -6.44 15.32
N GLY A 49 5.54 -6.54 14.00
CA GLY A 49 6.67 -5.90 13.33
C GLY A 49 6.71 -6.06 11.81
N SER A 50 7.73 -5.46 11.20
CA SER A 50 7.97 -5.49 9.76
C SER A 50 9.06 -6.51 9.42
N VAL A 51 8.70 -7.50 8.58
CA VAL A 51 9.62 -8.52 8.07
C VAL A 51 10.85 -7.87 7.43
N SER A 52 10.65 -6.95 6.48
CA SER A 52 11.75 -6.27 5.79
C SER A 52 12.70 -5.57 6.76
N LYS A 53 12.17 -4.93 7.82
CA LYS A 53 13.03 -4.26 8.81
C LYS A 53 13.79 -5.25 9.67
N MET A 54 13.23 -6.42 9.99
CA MET A 54 13.96 -7.46 10.73
C MET A 54 15.12 -8.03 9.92
N LEU A 55 14.88 -8.31 8.63
CA LEU A 55 15.87 -8.92 7.75
C LEU A 55 16.91 -7.92 7.23
N TYR A 56 16.44 -6.78 6.74
CA TYR A 56 17.28 -5.83 6.00
C TYR A 56 17.56 -4.54 6.78
N GLY A 57 16.92 -4.32 7.93
CA GLY A 57 17.03 -3.09 8.72
C GLY A 57 16.36 -1.86 8.08
N THR A 58 15.58 -2.07 7.03
CA THR A 58 14.80 -1.07 6.32
C THR A 58 13.53 -1.71 5.77
N ASN A 59 12.47 -0.94 5.58
CA ASN A 59 11.31 -1.39 4.83
C ASN A 59 11.36 -0.98 3.35
N TYR A 60 12.47 -0.46 2.81
CA TYR A 60 12.59 -0.13 1.38
C TYR A 60 12.37 -1.36 0.50
N TYR A 61 13.03 -2.47 0.82
CA TYR A 61 12.94 -3.75 0.10
C TYR A 61 11.67 -4.55 0.45
N GLY A 62 11.24 -5.39 -0.49
CA GLY A 62 10.16 -6.36 -0.28
C GLY A 62 10.71 -7.72 0.19
N ASN A 63 9.79 -8.64 0.48
CA ASN A 63 10.13 -10.01 0.89
C ASN A 63 9.43 -11.02 -0.03
N ASP A 64 10.00 -12.21 -0.15
CA ASP A 64 9.46 -13.35 -0.89
C ASP A 64 9.44 -14.62 -0.02
N GLU A 65 9.00 -15.73 -0.60
CA GLU A 65 8.93 -17.02 0.07
C GLU A 65 10.29 -17.55 0.59
N ASN A 66 11.42 -17.16 -0.01
CA ASN A 66 12.75 -17.58 0.42
C ASN A 66 13.20 -16.88 1.72
N ASP A 67 12.55 -15.76 2.07
CA ASP A 67 12.86 -15.02 3.31
C ASP A 67 12.24 -15.65 4.57
N TYR A 68 11.40 -16.67 4.43
CA TYR A 68 10.71 -17.27 5.58
C TYR A 68 11.68 -17.84 6.61
N GLU A 69 12.64 -18.66 6.17
CA GLU A 69 13.63 -19.29 7.05
C GLU A 69 14.55 -18.26 7.72
N PRO A 70 15.17 -17.32 6.98
CA PRO A 70 15.91 -16.20 7.57
C PRO A 70 15.08 -15.39 8.57
N LEU A 71 13.79 -15.18 8.31
CA LEU A 71 12.92 -14.43 9.22
C LEU A 71 12.73 -15.17 10.54
N ILE A 72 12.40 -16.46 10.49
CA ILE A 72 12.18 -17.25 11.71
C ILE A 72 13.44 -17.27 12.57
N GLN A 73 14.60 -17.51 11.95
CA GLN A 73 15.88 -17.49 12.64
C GLN A 73 16.15 -16.12 13.28
N ARG A 74 16.00 -15.04 12.49
CA ARG A 74 16.26 -13.68 12.97
C ARG A 74 15.31 -13.25 14.08
N LEU A 75 14.03 -13.63 13.99
CA LEU A 75 13.04 -13.35 15.01
C LEU A 75 13.35 -14.08 16.32
N LEU A 76 13.77 -15.36 16.26
CA LEU A 76 14.21 -16.10 17.44
C LEU A 76 15.40 -15.45 18.14
N GLU A 77 16.40 -15.00 17.39
CA GLU A 77 17.55 -14.26 17.94
C GLU A 77 17.12 -12.98 18.66
N MET A 78 16.22 -12.20 18.04
CA MET A 78 15.68 -10.98 18.64
C MET A 78 14.90 -11.28 19.92
N LEU A 79 14.04 -12.29 19.91
CA LEU A 79 13.27 -12.70 21.09
C LEU A 79 14.21 -13.21 22.20
N ASN A 80 15.22 -13.99 21.85
CA ASN A 80 16.21 -14.49 22.80
C ASN A 80 16.94 -13.33 23.51
N SER A 81 17.30 -12.30 22.76
CA SER A 81 17.89 -11.08 23.31
C SER A 81 16.92 -10.27 24.16
N ILE A 82 15.65 -10.14 23.77
CA ILE A 82 14.66 -9.35 24.53
C ILE A 82 14.29 -10.02 25.85
N PHE A 83 14.18 -11.34 25.86
CA PHE A 83 13.79 -12.12 27.03
C PHE A 83 14.98 -12.64 27.87
N ASN A 84 16.22 -12.35 27.47
CA ASN A 84 17.44 -12.90 28.08
C ASN A 84 17.40 -14.43 28.20
N GLY A 85 16.98 -15.09 27.11
CA GLY A 85 16.72 -16.53 27.06
C GLY A 85 15.64 -16.85 26.04
N SER A 86 15.37 -18.14 25.81
CA SER A 86 14.46 -18.60 24.73
C SER A 86 13.11 -19.10 25.28
N PRO A 87 12.21 -18.22 25.79
CA PRO A 87 10.90 -18.66 26.25
C PRO A 87 9.96 -19.02 25.09
N ILE A 88 10.30 -18.63 23.87
CA ILE A 88 9.51 -18.89 22.66
C ILE A 88 10.34 -19.76 21.73
N THR A 89 9.85 -20.97 21.49
CA THR A 89 10.46 -21.94 20.59
C THR A 89 10.13 -21.65 19.14
N ARG A 90 10.96 -22.18 18.23
CA ARG A 90 10.70 -22.16 16.79
C ARG A 90 9.32 -22.71 16.44
N TRP A 91 8.98 -23.88 16.98
CA TRP A 91 7.68 -24.52 16.74
C TRP A 91 6.51 -23.61 17.14
N GLN A 92 6.60 -22.91 18.29
CA GLN A 92 5.56 -21.96 18.71
C GLN A 92 5.42 -20.78 17.74
N LEU A 93 6.50 -20.26 17.17
CA LEU A 93 6.43 -19.21 16.14
C LEU A 93 5.79 -19.72 14.86
N GLU A 94 6.17 -20.90 14.40
CA GLU A 94 5.65 -21.47 13.15
C GLU A 94 4.15 -21.81 13.24
N GLN A 95 3.68 -22.24 14.43
CA GLN A 95 2.27 -22.52 14.70
C GLN A 95 1.48 -21.29 15.16
N SER A 96 2.12 -20.12 15.30
CA SER A 96 1.46 -18.92 15.79
C SER A 96 0.35 -18.45 14.84
N HIS A 97 -0.78 -18.02 15.43
CA HIS A 97 -1.91 -17.52 14.65
C HIS A 97 -1.68 -16.07 14.21
N LEU A 98 -1.85 -15.81 12.91
CA LEU A 98 -1.86 -14.46 12.38
C LEU A 98 -3.12 -13.73 12.78
N ARG A 99 -2.93 -12.55 13.39
CA ARG A 99 -4.02 -11.65 13.74
C ARG A 99 -4.25 -10.56 12.69
N THR A 100 -3.15 -9.99 12.21
CA THR A 100 -3.11 -8.86 11.28
C THR A 100 -1.92 -9.07 10.35
N ILE A 101 -2.09 -8.73 9.07
CA ILE A 101 -0.99 -8.78 8.10
C ILE A 101 -1.14 -7.67 7.06
N ALA A 102 -0.03 -7.07 6.65
CA ALA A 102 0.05 -6.14 5.53
C ALA A 102 0.77 -6.80 4.35
N PHE A 103 0.06 -6.93 3.23
CA PHE A 103 0.65 -7.28 1.94
C PHE A 103 1.14 -5.99 1.29
N VAL A 104 2.38 -5.98 0.82
CA VAL A 104 3.03 -4.77 0.33
C VAL A 104 3.56 -5.00 -1.07
N PHE A 105 3.33 -4.03 -1.94
CA PHE A 105 3.90 -3.99 -3.29
C PHE A 105 4.60 -2.65 -3.52
N ASN A 106 5.83 -2.71 -4.03
CA ASN A 106 6.57 -1.54 -4.49
C ASN A 106 6.45 -1.46 -6.00
N PHE A 107 5.81 -0.41 -6.48
CA PHE A 107 5.72 -0.09 -7.89
C PHE A 107 6.76 0.98 -8.23
N ILE A 108 7.66 0.67 -9.16
CA ILE A 108 8.62 1.65 -9.67
C ILE A 108 7.93 2.38 -10.81
N LEU A 109 7.57 3.64 -10.58
CA LEU A 109 6.97 4.50 -11.59
C LEU A 109 8.04 4.83 -12.64
N PRO A 110 7.87 4.42 -13.91
CA PRO A 110 8.86 4.73 -14.93
C PRO A 110 8.95 6.24 -15.17
N ASN A 111 10.14 6.74 -15.49
CA ASN A 111 10.45 8.18 -15.54
C ASN A 111 9.60 8.99 -16.53
N ASN A 112 8.96 8.31 -17.48
CA ASN A 112 8.09 8.94 -18.46
C ASN A 112 6.69 9.26 -17.89
N PHE A 113 6.24 8.68 -16.76
CA PHE A 113 4.87 8.86 -16.24
C PHE A 113 4.57 10.14 -15.43
N GLY A 114 5.50 11.10 -15.40
CA GLY A 114 5.36 12.32 -14.61
C GLY A 114 5.80 12.14 -13.15
N SER A 115 5.39 13.05 -12.26
CA SER A 115 5.85 13.03 -10.86
C SER A 115 4.98 12.14 -9.96
N LEU A 116 5.61 11.48 -8.98
CA LEU A 116 4.90 10.67 -7.97
C LEU A 116 3.82 11.44 -7.20
N PRO A 117 4.07 12.69 -6.73
CA PRO A 117 3.06 13.43 -5.98
C PRO A 117 1.81 13.72 -6.82
N GLU A 118 1.96 14.02 -8.11
CA GLU A 118 0.83 14.24 -9.02
C GLU A 118 -0.02 12.99 -9.18
N PHE A 119 0.62 11.82 -9.33
CA PHE A 119 -0.10 10.54 -9.37
C PHE A 119 -0.91 10.31 -8.09
N ILE A 120 -0.29 10.43 -6.92
CA ILE A 120 -0.94 10.14 -5.63
C ILE A 120 -2.09 11.13 -5.36
N LYS A 121 -1.88 12.42 -5.64
CA LYS A 121 -2.96 13.44 -5.59
C LYS A 121 -4.14 13.02 -6.44
N LYS A 122 -3.92 12.56 -7.66
CA LYS A 122 -4.99 12.16 -8.57
C LYS A 122 -5.69 10.88 -8.12
N VAL A 123 -4.96 9.91 -7.56
CA VAL A 123 -5.54 8.71 -6.92
C VAL A 123 -6.47 9.08 -5.77
N SER A 124 -6.15 10.13 -5.00
CA SER A 124 -6.98 10.60 -3.89
C SER A 124 -8.34 11.13 -4.31
N LEU A 125 -8.44 11.63 -5.55
CA LEU A 125 -9.66 12.17 -6.16
C LEU A 125 -10.51 11.09 -6.84
N LEU A 126 -10.04 9.85 -6.81
CA LEU A 126 -10.78 8.71 -7.34
C LEU A 126 -11.79 8.25 -6.28
N ASP A 127 -12.97 7.87 -6.76
CA ASP A 127 -14.07 7.39 -5.94
C ASP A 127 -13.85 5.91 -5.54
N VAL A 128 -12.77 5.68 -4.80
CA VAL A 128 -12.28 4.37 -4.43
C VAL A 128 -12.87 4.01 -3.07
N GLY A 129 -13.63 2.92 -2.99
CA GLY A 129 -14.13 2.39 -1.73
C GLY A 129 -15.64 2.12 -1.65
N LYS A 130 -16.39 2.24 -2.76
CA LYS A 130 -17.86 2.08 -2.75
C LYS A 130 -18.30 0.68 -2.32
N ASN A 131 -17.51 -0.35 -2.60
CA ASN A 131 -17.86 -1.73 -2.25
C ASN A 131 -17.56 -2.10 -0.78
N TYR A 132 -16.90 -1.21 -0.04
CA TYR A 132 -16.59 -1.45 1.35
C TYR A 132 -17.55 -0.66 2.23
N LYS A 133 -18.38 -1.37 3.00
CA LYS A 133 -19.31 -0.73 3.94
C LYS A 133 -18.52 0.09 4.98
N LYS A 134 -18.95 1.34 5.20
CA LYS A 134 -18.41 2.25 6.24
C LYS A 134 -16.91 2.55 6.08
N VAL A 135 -16.44 2.71 4.85
CA VAL A 135 -15.06 3.20 4.62
C VAL A 135 -14.95 4.65 4.99
N ARG A 136 -13.82 4.99 5.58
CA ARG A 136 -13.32 6.36 5.69
C ARG A 136 -12.14 6.51 4.71
N ASN A 137 -12.20 7.59 3.94
CA ASN A 137 -11.16 7.99 3.02
C ASN A 137 -10.40 9.12 3.71
N ASP A 138 -9.16 8.84 4.10
CA ASP A 138 -8.28 9.84 4.69
C ASP A 138 -7.20 10.17 3.66
N ILE A 139 -7.06 11.45 3.35
CA ILE A 139 -5.95 11.98 2.58
C ILE A 139 -5.12 12.78 3.57
N TYR A 140 -3.87 12.38 3.76
CA TYR A 140 -2.98 13.08 4.68
C TYR A 140 -1.55 13.10 4.16
N PHE A 141 -0.80 14.05 4.69
CA PHE A 141 0.63 14.16 4.47
C PHE A 141 1.33 13.22 5.46
N GLU A 142 1.96 12.16 4.95
CA GLU A 142 2.74 11.22 5.78
C GLU A 142 4.01 11.90 6.31
N THR A 143 4.52 12.88 5.56
CA THR A 143 5.58 13.83 5.92
C THR A 143 5.29 15.18 5.26
N GLU A 144 6.09 16.23 5.51
CA GLU A 144 5.90 17.57 4.90
C GLU A 144 5.72 17.54 3.37
N THR A 145 6.26 16.53 2.69
CA THR A 145 6.19 16.39 1.22
C THR A 145 5.59 15.06 0.74
N GLY A 146 5.38 14.08 1.63
CA GLY A 146 4.87 12.75 1.27
C GLY A 146 3.35 12.70 1.27
N TYR A 147 2.74 12.50 0.09
CA TYR A 147 1.30 12.27 -0.02
C TYR A 147 0.96 10.81 0.29
N CYS A 148 -0.05 10.59 1.13
CA CYS A 148 -0.61 9.28 1.41
C CYS A 148 -2.12 9.30 1.24
N VAL A 149 -2.62 8.32 0.49
CA VAL A 149 -4.05 8.06 0.37
C VAL A 149 -4.35 6.79 1.14
N ARG A 150 -5.28 6.89 2.11
CA ARG A 150 -5.68 5.76 2.94
C ARG A 150 -7.18 5.51 2.84
N PHE A 151 -7.52 4.28 2.46
CA PHE A 151 -8.88 3.75 2.52
C PHE A 151 -8.95 2.76 3.67
N TYR A 152 -9.80 2.97 4.67
CA TYR A 152 -9.86 2.03 5.79
C TYR A 152 -11.26 1.82 6.35
N ASN A 153 -11.47 0.62 6.86
CA ASN A 153 -12.59 0.25 7.72
C ASN A 153 -12.09 -0.72 8.81
N LYS A 154 -12.98 -1.36 9.57
CA LYS A 154 -12.61 -2.30 10.65
C LYS A 154 -11.94 -3.59 10.17
N GLN A 155 -12.05 -3.93 8.89
CA GLN A 155 -11.58 -5.20 8.31
C GLN A 155 -10.30 -5.04 7.51
N ILE A 156 -10.16 -3.91 6.80
CA ILE A 156 -9.13 -3.69 5.78
C ILE A 156 -8.62 -2.25 5.87
N SER A 157 -7.32 -2.05 5.66
CA SER A 157 -6.70 -0.75 5.34
C SER A 157 -5.96 -0.88 4.01
N ILE A 158 -6.11 0.08 3.11
CA ILE A 158 -5.34 0.20 1.88
C ILE A 158 -4.62 1.54 1.96
N LYS A 159 -3.30 1.54 1.77
CA LYS A 159 -2.48 2.75 1.72
C LYS A 159 -1.75 2.81 0.39
N ILE A 160 -1.71 3.99 -0.22
CA ILE A 160 -0.95 4.27 -1.43
C ILE A 160 -0.16 5.55 -1.18
N TYR A 161 1.17 5.46 -1.21
CA TYR A 161 2.04 6.59 -0.84
C TYR A 161 3.38 6.57 -1.57
N ASP A 162 4.06 7.73 -1.54
CA ASP A 162 5.42 7.89 -2.06
C ASP A 162 6.42 7.32 -1.05
N LYS A 163 6.97 6.16 -1.38
CA LYS A 163 7.87 5.45 -0.48
C LYS A 163 9.22 6.14 -0.33
N THR A 164 9.67 6.79 -1.40
CA THR A 164 10.94 7.48 -1.40
C THR A 164 10.86 8.76 -0.59
N ALA A 165 9.79 9.55 -0.76
CA ALA A 165 9.55 10.73 0.05
C ALA A 165 9.35 10.38 1.53
N GLU A 166 8.62 9.31 1.86
CA GLU A 166 8.52 8.84 3.24
C GLU A 166 9.90 8.50 3.82
N LEU A 167 10.72 7.75 3.08
CA LEU A 167 12.04 7.38 3.53
C LEU A 167 12.97 8.58 3.68
N ILE A 168 12.97 9.55 2.75
CA ILE A 168 13.84 10.73 2.78
C ILE A 168 13.47 11.66 3.93
N ASN A 169 12.18 11.83 4.20
CA ASN A 169 11.68 12.80 5.17
C ASN A 169 11.42 12.21 6.56
N ASN A 170 11.60 10.90 6.75
CA ASN A 170 11.50 10.30 8.08
C ASN A 170 12.58 10.90 9.01
N PRO A 171 12.21 11.50 10.16
CA PRO A 171 13.17 12.06 11.11
C PRO A 171 13.89 10.99 11.94
N LYS A 172 13.34 9.78 12.03
CA LYS A 172 13.86 8.66 12.82
C LYS A 172 14.39 7.55 11.91
N LYS A 173 15.42 7.84 11.13
CA LYS A 173 16.06 6.86 10.23
C LYS A 173 17.01 5.96 11.00
N THR A 174 17.08 4.69 10.63
CA THR A 174 18.19 3.81 11.00
C THR A 174 19.44 4.16 10.19
N GLN A 175 20.63 3.74 10.64
CA GLN A 175 21.87 3.90 9.86
C GLN A 175 21.75 3.33 8.44
N LYS A 176 21.12 2.15 8.30
CA LYS A 176 20.86 1.54 6.99
C LYS A 176 19.92 2.37 6.12
N GLU A 177 18.91 3.00 6.72
CA GLU A 177 18.01 3.90 5.99
C GLU A 177 18.73 5.18 5.53
N GLU A 178 19.68 5.71 6.30
CA GLU A 178 20.54 6.83 5.88
C GLU A 178 21.41 6.48 4.67
N GLU A 179 22.06 5.31 4.68
CA GLU A 179 22.84 4.80 3.55
C GLU A 179 21.98 4.62 2.28
N LEU A 180 20.74 4.14 2.45
CA LEU A 180 19.80 3.99 1.34
C LEU A 180 19.41 5.35 0.76
N VAL A 181 19.13 6.34 1.61
CA VAL A 181 18.82 7.69 1.16
C VAL A 181 19.98 8.28 0.36
N ALA A 182 21.23 8.07 0.79
CA ALA A 182 22.40 8.49 0.02
C ALA A 182 22.46 7.82 -1.36
N LYS A 183 22.25 6.50 -1.43
CA LYS A 183 22.21 5.74 -2.70
C LYS A 183 21.09 6.20 -3.63
N ILE A 184 19.91 6.49 -3.09
CA ILE A 184 18.78 7.04 -3.87
C ILE A 184 19.14 8.42 -4.43
N LYS A 185 19.70 9.32 -3.62
CA LYS A 185 20.12 10.67 -4.05
C LYS A 185 21.22 10.63 -5.11
N GLN A 186 22.08 9.61 -5.08
CA GLN A 186 23.14 9.37 -6.07
C GLN A 186 22.63 8.67 -7.34
N GLY A 187 21.34 8.30 -7.42
CA GLY A 187 20.77 7.57 -8.55
C GLY A 187 21.18 6.09 -8.62
N LEU A 188 21.79 5.55 -7.57
CA LEU A 188 22.20 4.13 -7.49
C LEU A 188 21.02 3.20 -7.17
N LEU A 189 19.93 3.76 -6.66
CA LEU A 189 18.68 3.06 -6.36
C LEU A 189 17.49 3.87 -6.91
N PRO A 190 16.38 3.20 -7.28
CA PRO A 190 15.19 3.89 -7.76
C PRO A 190 14.64 4.91 -6.75
N SER A 191 14.39 6.12 -7.22
CA SER A 191 13.75 7.20 -6.45
C SER A 191 12.25 7.30 -6.69
N ASN A 192 11.72 6.68 -7.74
CA ASN A 192 10.32 6.82 -8.14
C ASN A 192 9.49 5.61 -7.67
N ILE A 193 9.36 5.39 -6.35
CA ILE A 193 8.64 4.23 -5.79
C ILE A 193 7.31 4.63 -5.18
N ILE A 194 6.22 4.09 -5.72
CA ILE A 194 4.89 4.07 -5.09
C ILE A 194 4.78 2.78 -4.30
N ARG A 195 4.38 2.89 -3.03
CA ARG A 195 4.04 1.72 -2.24
C ARG A 195 2.54 1.58 -2.08
N ILE A 196 2.07 0.37 -2.33
CA ILE A 196 0.70 -0.05 -2.05
C ILE A 196 0.76 -1.05 -0.89
N GLU A 197 0.08 -0.74 0.23
CA GLU A 197 -0.05 -1.62 1.38
C GLU A 197 -1.52 -2.00 1.59
N ILE A 198 -1.81 -3.30 1.63
CA ILE A 198 -3.13 -3.84 1.91
C ILE A 198 -3.05 -4.60 3.24
N THR A 199 -3.62 -4.02 4.28
CA THR A 199 -3.66 -4.59 5.62
C THR A 199 -4.99 -5.25 5.91
N LEU A 200 -4.96 -6.55 6.22
CA LEU A 200 -6.09 -7.25 6.82
C LEU A 200 -6.03 -7.05 8.34
N GLN A 201 -6.95 -6.25 8.89
CA GLN A 201 -6.84 -5.69 10.25
C GLN A 201 -7.23 -6.65 11.38
N ASN A 202 -7.91 -7.75 11.08
CA ASN A 202 -8.36 -8.68 12.11
C ASN A 202 -8.38 -10.13 11.63
N ARG A 203 -8.36 -11.04 12.61
CA ARG A 203 -8.34 -12.49 12.42
C ARG A 203 -9.48 -12.97 11.51
N THR A 204 -10.68 -12.42 11.67
CA THR A 204 -11.85 -12.82 10.88
C THR A 204 -11.72 -12.45 9.41
N SER A 205 -11.25 -11.23 9.09
CA SER A 205 -11.00 -10.84 7.69
C SER A 205 -9.87 -11.67 7.11
N LEU A 206 -8.79 -11.85 7.86
CA LEU A 206 -7.64 -12.67 7.45
C LEU A 206 -8.07 -14.09 7.05
N LYS A 207 -8.80 -14.81 7.92
CA LYS A 207 -9.31 -16.16 7.61
C LYS A 207 -10.14 -16.21 6.34
N LYS A 208 -11.08 -15.27 6.17
CA LYS A 208 -11.96 -15.21 4.99
C LYS A 208 -11.18 -14.98 3.70
N TYR A 209 -10.23 -14.05 3.71
CA TYR A 209 -9.41 -13.75 2.54
C TYR A 209 -8.51 -14.92 2.17
N PHE A 210 -7.83 -15.54 3.14
CA PHE A 210 -7.01 -16.73 2.88
C PHE A 210 -7.85 -17.88 2.33
N ALA A 211 -8.98 -18.18 2.97
CA ALA A 211 -9.91 -19.22 2.53
C ALA A 211 -10.35 -19.02 1.07
N SER A 212 -10.71 -17.79 0.70
CA SER A 212 -11.15 -17.46 -0.67
C SER A 212 -10.08 -17.66 -1.76
N LYS A 213 -8.82 -17.85 -1.36
CA LYS A 213 -7.67 -18.00 -2.27
C LYS A 213 -6.95 -19.34 -2.13
N THR A 214 -7.37 -20.19 -1.19
CA THR A 214 -6.67 -21.44 -0.87
C THR A 214 -7.64 -22.61 -0.82
N ASP A 215 -8.29 -22.84 0.33
CA ASP A 215 -9.00 -24.09 0.67
C ASP A 215 -10.51 -23.92 0.95
N GLY A 216 -11.02 -22.69 0.92
CA GLY A 216 -12.42 -22.40 1.26
C GLY A 216 -12.76 -22.47 2.75
N ASP A 217 -11.83 -22.85 3.64
CA ASP A 217 -12.10 -22.97 5.08
C ASP A 217 -11.94 -21.63 5.80
N THR A 218 -13.07 -20.98 6.04
CA THR A 218 -13.15 -19.69 6.75
C THR A 218 -13.01 -19.79 8.27
N LYS A 219 -13.00 -21.00 8.84
CA LYS A 219 -12.88 -21.25 10.28
C LYS A 219 -11.43 -21.53 10.68
N ARG A 220 -10.63 -22.13 9.79
CA ARG A 220 -9.22 -22.45 10.05
C ARG A 220 -8.40 -21.23 10.43
N GLU A 221 -7.53 -21.39 11.41
CA GLU A 221 -6.51 -20.41 11.74
C GLU A 221 -5.45 -20.35 10.64
N ARG A 222 -4.85 -19.17 10.48
CA ARG A 222 -3.78 -18.96 9.50
C ARG A 222 -2.48 -18.68 10.21
N CYS A 223 -1.40 -19.30 9.76
CA CYS A 223 -0.08 -19.12 10.35
C CYS A 223 0.83 -18.25 9.48
N LEU A 224 1.95 -17.81 10.05
CA LEU A 224 2.92 -16.96 9.34
C LEU A 224 3.46 -17.63 8.06
N LYS A 225 3.70 -18.94 8.09
CA LYS A 225 4.22 -19.70 6.95
C LYS A 225 3.31 -19.61 5.72
N GLU A 226 2.00 -19.68 5.93
CA GLU A 226 1.03 -19.54 4.82
C GLU A 226 1.12 -18.17 4.14
N ALA A 227 1.50 -17.13 4.87
CA ALA A 227 1.67 -15.79 4.32
C ALA A 227 2.97 -15.62 3.51
N PHE A 228 3.94 -16.52 3.65
CA PHE A 228 5.15 -16.58 2.83
C PHE A 228 4.91 -17.46 1.59
N ASN A 229 3.88 -17.11 0.82
CA ASN A 229 3.56 -17.77 -0.43
C ASN A 229 3.35 -16.70 -1.51
N ASN A 230 4.27 -16.65 -2.48
CA ASN A 230 4.29 -15.60 -3.50
C ASN A 230 2.99 -15.56 -4.31
N LYS A 231 2.45 -16.73 -4.70
CA LYS A 231 1.19 -16.82 -5.46
C LYS A 231 0.00 -16.30 -4.68
N LEU A 232 -0.08 -16.63 -3.39
CA LEU A 232 -1.15 -16.13 -2.51
C LEU A 232 -1.06 -14.61 -2.35
N CYS A 233 0.12 -14.09 -2.01
CA CYS A 233 0.38 -12.66 -1.85
C CYS A 233 0.00 -11.90 -3.13
N GLN A 234 0.49 -12.37 -4.28
CA GLN A 234 0.17 -11.81 -5.57
C GLN A 234 -1.34 -11.82 -5.85
N SER A 235 -2.02 -12.94 -5.62
CA SER A 235 -3.47 -13.06 -5.88
C SER A 235 -4.31 -12.15 -4.98
N ILE A 236 -3.87 -11.92 -3.74
CA ILE A 236 -4.49 -10.96 -2.83
C ILE A 236 -4.26 -9.54 -3.35
N LEU A 237 -3.01 -9.16 -3.61
CA LEU A 237 -2.65 -7.82 -4.09
C LEU A 237 -3.37 -7.48 -5.40
N LEU A 238 -3.34 -8.37 -6.40
CA LEU A 238 -4.08 -8.21 -7.66
C LEU A 238 -5.58 -8.10 -7.41
N GLY A 239 -6.16 -8.99 -6.59
CA GLY A 239 -7.60 -8.97 -6.33
C GLY A 239 -8.08 -7.68 -5.66
N PHE A 240 -7.23 -7.03 -4.85
CA PHE A 240 -7.52 -5.71 -4.30
C PHE A 240 -7.28 -4.62 -5.33
N PHE A 241 -6.14 -4.63 -6.02
CA PHE A 241 -5.81 -3.67 -7.06
C PHE A 241 -6.90 -3.59 -8.14
N ASP A 242 -7.37 -4.74 -8.61
CA ASP A 242 -8.43 -4.85 -9.63
C ASP A 242 -9.73 -4.23 -9.17
N LYS A 243 -10.10 -4.45 -7.90
CA LYS A 243 -11.28 -3.81 -7.30
C LYS A 243 -11.11 -2.30 -7.25
N LEU A 244 -9.96 -1.81 -6.80
CA LEU A 244 -9.66 -0.39 -6.76
C LEU A 244 -9.83 0.23 -8.15
N VAL A 245 -9.20 -0.35 -9.17
CA VAL A 245 -9.24 0.15 -10.55
C VAL A 245 -10.64 0.06 -11.17
N SER A 246 -11.37 -1.03 -10.92
CA SER A 246 -12.73 -1.23 -11.46
C SER A 246 -13.75 -0.20 -10.95
N GLU A 247 -13.49 0.39 -9.79
CA GLU A 247 -14.34 1.42 -9.18
C GLU A 247 -14.00 2.82 -9.68
N VAL A 248 -12.83 3.00 -10.29
CA VAL A 248 -12.42 4.30 -10.83
C VAL A 248 -13.33 4.69 -11.99
N ASN A 249 -13.87 5.89 -11.96
CA ASN A 249 -14.58 6.46 -13.10
C ASN A 249 -13.65 6.43 -14.33
N VAL A 250 -14.11 5.83 -15.43
CA VAL A 250 -13.35 5.72 -16.69
C VAL A 250 -12.77 7.07 -17.14
N GLN A 251 -13.49 8.17 -16.88
CA GLN A 251 -13.02 9.53 -17.18
C GLN A 251 -11.80 9.92 -16.34
N ALA A 252 -11.72 9.47 -15.09
CA ALA A 252 -10.56 9.66 -14.24
C ALA A 252 -9.34 8.91 -14.77
N LEU A 253 -9.53 7.69 -15.26
CA LEU A 253 -8.47 6.88 -15.85
C LEU A 253 -7.82 7.57 -17.06
N ASP A 254 -8.54 8.41 -17.78
CA ASP A 254 -8.03 9.15 -18.94
C ASP A 254 -7.46 10.54 -18.58
N THR A 255 -7.30 10.85 -17.28
CA THR A 255 -6.73 12.13 -16.82
C THR A 255 -5.24 12.20 -17.16
N PRO A 256 -4.79 13.25 -17.87
CA PRO A 256 -3.37 13.47 -18.13
C PRO A 256 -2.62 13.68 -16.82
N LEU A 257 -1.46 13.03 -16.70
CA LEU A 257 -0.58 13.18 -15.55
C LEU A 257 0.36 14.38 -15.64
N CYS A 258 0.58 14.93 -16.83
CA CYS A 258 1.52 16.02 -17.08
C CYS A 258 1.00 17.42 -16.67
N PRO A 259 1.92 18.39 -16.48
CA PRO A 259 1.62 19.81 -16.35
C PRO A 259 0.75 20.35 -17.49
N ILE A 260 0.03 21.44 -17.22
CA ILE A 260 -0.90 22.02 -18.20
C ILE A 260 -0.19 22.62 -19.42
N ASP A 261 1.01 23.16 -19.25
CA ASP A 261 1.79 23.70 -20.38
C ASP A 261 2.18 22.60 -21.37
N ASP A 262 2.53 21.42 -20.85
CA ASP A 262 2.78 20.24 -21.66
C ASP A 262 1.50 19.77 -22.36
N CYS A 263 0.35 19.87 -21.69
CA CYS A 263 -0.96 19.60 -22.30
C CYS A 263 -1.18 20.51 -23.53
N PHE A 264 -0.90 21.82 -23.43
CA PHE A 264 -1.01 22.76 -24.54
C PHE A 264 -0.03 22.47 -25.68
N LYS A 265 1.23 22.16 -25.36
CA LYS A 265 2.22 21.76 -26.37
C LYS A 265 1.74 20.54 -27.14
N THR A 266 1.24 19.53 -26.44
CA THR A 266 0.76 18.30 -27.06
C THR A 266 -0.49 18.54 -27.92
N ILE A 267 -1.43 19.38 -27.47
CA ILE A 267 -2.59 19.80 -28.27
C ILE A 267 -2.15 20.40 -29.60
N LYS A 268 -1.17 21.32 -29.55
CA LYS A 268 -0.64 22.02 -30.71
C LYS A 268 0.03 21.05 -31.69
N GLU A 269 0.88 20.15 -31.18
CA GLU A 269 1.58 19.14 -31.99
C GLU A 269 0.61 18.17 -32.69
N ALA A 270 -0.51 17.83 -32.03
CA ALA A 270 -1.52 16.96 -32.63
C ALA A 270 -2.46 17.65 -33.63
N GLY A 271 -2.33 18.97 -33.83
CA GLY A 271 -3.20 19.72 -34.74
C GLY A 271 -4.67 19.68 -34.37
N MET A 272 -5.01 19.61 -33.07
CA MET A 272 -6.40 19.55 -32.63
C MET A 272 -7.15 20.84 -32.93
N TYR A 273 -8.40 20.71 -33.40
CA TYR A 273 -9.27 21.86 -33.57
C TYR A 273 -9.56 22.54 -32.22
N PRO A 274 -9.69 23.88 -32.17
CA PRO A 274 -9.87 24.64 -30.92
C PRO A 274 -11.00 24.12 -30.02
N TYR A 275 -12.12 23.70 -30.61
CA TYR A 275 -13.24 23.15 -29.86
C TYR A 275 -12.86 21.85 -29.12
N ASP A 276 -12.22 20.91 -29.82
CA ASP A 276 -11.85 19.61 -29.25
C ASP A 276 -10.72 19.78 -28.23
N ALA A 277 -9.80 20.70 -28.48
CA ALA A 277 -8.75 21.11 -27.54
C ALA A 277 -9.34 21.65 -26.23
N CYS A 278 -10.30 22.60 -26.30
CA CYS A 278 -10.97 23.16 -25.12
C CYS A 278 -11.77 22.10 -24.35
N ALA A 279 -12.50 21.23 -25.06
CA ALA A 279 -13.25 20.16 -24.42
C ALA A 279 -12.33 19.18 -23.68
N TRP A 280 -11.19 18.84 -24.27
CA TRP A 280 -10.19 17.97 -23.65
C TRP A 280 -9.47 18.62 -22.47
N LEU A 281 -9.01 19.86 -22.63
CA LEU A 281 -8.32 20.59 -21.58
C LEU A 281 -9.24 20.85 -20.39
N GLY A 282 -10.48 21.28 -20.64
CA GLY A 282 -11.48 21.54 -19.61
C GLY A 282 -11.82 20.29 -18.80
N ARG A 283 -12.00 19.12 -19.45
CA ARG A 283 -12.20 17.84 -18.75
C ARG A 283 -10.98 17.44 -17.93
N SER A 284 -9.79 17.60 -18.49
CA SER A 284 -8.53 17.27 -17.80
C SER A 284 -8.36 18.13 -16.56
N LEU A 285 -8.49 19.45 -16.68
CA LEU A 285 -8.44 20.41 -15.58
C LEU A 285 -9.48 20.11 -14.50
N ALA A 286 -10.74 19.95 -14.87
CA ALA A 286 -11.80 19.67 -13.91
C ALA A 286 -11.55 18.35 -13.17
N THR A 287 -11.01 17.33 -13.85
CA THR A 287 -10.66 16.07 -13.18
C THR A 287 -9.44 16.22 -12.28
N GLN A 288 -8.43 16.99 -12.68
CA GLN A 288 -7.23 17.24 -11.89
C GLN A 288 -7.50 18.08 -10.64
N GLN A 289 -8.45 19.03 -10.71
CA GLN A 289 -8.72 19.99 -9.63
C GLN A 289 -9.84 19.54 -8.71
N ALA A 290 -10.95 19.04 -9.26
CA ALA A 290 -12.15 18.68 -8.50
C ALA A 290 -12.35 17.16 -8.40
N GLY A 291 -11.61 16.36 -9.17
CA GLY A 291 -11.82 14.92 -9.24
C GLY A 291 -12.95 14.52 -10.18
N SER A 292 -12.90 13.26 -10.61
CA SER A 292 -13.84 12.71 -11.61
C SER A 292 -15.28 12.57 -11.11
N LEU A 293 -15.50 12.56 -9.79
CA LEU A 293 -16.82 12.47 -9.20
C LEU A 293 -17.62 13.76 -9.42
N HIS A 294 -17.01 14.93 -9.22
CA HIS A 294 -17.71 16.21 -9.42
C HIS A 294 -18.08 16.43 -10.89
N LEU A 295 -17.20 16.09 -11.82
CA LEU A 295 -17.50 16.07 -13.25
C LEU A 295 -18.66 15.13 -13.58
N LYS A 296 -18.71 13.97 -12.93
CA LYS A 296 -19.83 13.05 -13.08
C LYS A 296 -21.13 13.66 -12.54
N LEU A 297 -21.12 14.23 -11.34
CA LEU A 297 -22.31 14.84 -10.73
C LEU A 297 -22.88 15.96 -11.60
N ILE A 298 -22.02 16.87 -12.10
CA ILE A 298 -22.42 17.90 -13.05
C ILE A 298 -23.03 17.25 -14.31
N ASN A 299 -22.38 16.24 -14.87
CA ASN A 299 -22.94 15.56 -16.04
C ASN A 299 -24.28 14.86 -15.74
N ASP A 300 -24.46 14.33 -14.53
CA ASP A 300 -25.66 13.64 -14.11
C ASP A 300 -26.85 14.63 -13.94
N ASP A 301 -26.56 15.87 -13.53
CA ASP A 301 -27.54 16.93 -13.35
C ASP A 301 -28.02 17.57 -14.67
N TYR A 302 -27.12 17.68 -15.67
CA TYR A 302 -27.40 18.39 -16.92
C TYR A 302 -27.65 17.49 -18.13
N PHE A 303 -27.18 16.24 -18.11
CA PHE A 303 -27.26 15.36 -19.28
C PHE A 303 -28.00 14.05 -19.01
N SER A 304 -28.89 13.71 -19.94
CA SER A 304 -29.48 12.38 -19.97
C SER A 304 -28.38 11.31 -20.09
N ARG A 305 -28.71 10.06 -19.73
CA ARG A 305 -27.77 8.94 -19.88
C ARG A 305 -27.32 8.74 -21.33
N GLN A 306 -28.18 9.02 -22.31
CA GLN A 306 -27.85 8.95 -23.73
C GLN A 306 -26.87 10.05 -24.14
N ASP A 307 -27.09 11.29 -23.68
CA ASP A 307 -26.22 12.42 -24.01
C ASP A 307 -24.82 12.23 -23.42
N ARG A 308 -24.74 11.72 -22.18
CA ARG A 308 -23.46 11.31 -21.56
C ARG A 308 -22.72 10.28 -22.41
N SER A 309 -23.43 9.23 -22.85
CA SER A 309 -22.83 8.19 -23.70
C SER A 309 -22.33 8.74 -25.03
N ARG A 310 -23.08 9.67 -25.66
CA ARG A 310 -22.66 10.35 -26.89
C ARG A 310 -21.42 11.21 -26.67
N ASN A 311 -21.40 12.00 -25.60
CA ASN A 311 -20.25 12.82 -25.24
C ASN A 311 -19.00 11.99 -24.97
N ASP A 312 -19.12 10.87 -24.23
CA ASP A 312 -17.99 9.97 -23.99
C ASP A 312 -17.51 9.27 -25.26
N LYS A 313 -18.42 8.86 -26.16
CA LYS A 313 -18.05 8.31 -27.47
C LYS A 313 -17.31 9.35 -28.33
N ARG A 314 -17.79 10.60 -28.35
CA ARG A 314 -17.13 11.70 -29.05
C ARG A 314 -15.74 11.94 -28.48
N PHE A 315 -15.61 11.98 -27.16
CA PHE A 315 -14.32 12.17 -26.49
C PHE A 315 -13.35 11.03 -26.80
N LYS A 316 -13.80 9.77 -26.74
CA LYS A 316 -12.99 8.63 -27.18
C LYS A 316 -12.56 8.75 -28.64
N LYS A 317 -13.43 9.22 -29.53
CA LYS A 317 -13.09 9.46 -30.94
C LYS A 317 -12.00 10.53 -31.07
N ILE A 318 -12.08 11.63 -30.33
CA ILE A 318 -11.05 12.68 -30.29
C ILE A 318 -9.71 12.10 -29.84
N LEU A 319 -9.70 11.34 -28.73
CA LEU A 319 -8.49 10.68 -28.22
C LEU A 319 -7.89 9.66 -29.20
N ASN A 320 -8.73 8.99 -29.99
CA ASN A 320 -8.26 8.04 -31.01
C ASN A 320 -7.68 8.75 -32.25
N LEU A 321 -8.27 9.89 -32.65
CA LEU A 321 -7.80 10.69 -33.79
C LEU A 321 -6.50 11.44 -33.47
N HIS A 322 -6.35 11.83 -32.21
CA HIS A 322 -5.17 12.49 -31.70
C HIS A 322 -4.58 11.60 -30.60
N PRO A 323 -3.85 10.51 -30.96
CA PRO A 323 -3.18 9.63 -30.01
C PRO A 323 -2.03 10.39 -29.39
N LEU A 324 -2.36 11.17 -28.40
CA LEU A 324 -1.44 12.07 -27.74
C LEU A 324 -0.55 11.25 -26.80
N PRO A 325 0.75 11.58 -26.69
CA PRO A 325 1.69 10.95 -25.75
C PRO A 325 1.37 11.37 -24.30
N PHE A 326 0.17 11.01 -23.84
CA PHE A 326 -0.24 11.26 -22.47
C PHE A 326 0.03 10.02 -21.64
N PHE A 327 0.67 10.23 -20.51
CA PHE A 327 0.62 9.30 -19.40
C PHE A 327 -0.69 9.58 -18.68
N THR A 328 -1.59 8.62 -18.73
CA THR A 328 -2.87 8.70 -18.05
C THR A 328 -2.83 7.82 -16.80
N LEU A 329 -3.76 8.04 -15.87
CA LEU A 329 -3.94 7.13 -14.74
C LEU A 329 -4.15 5.68 -15.20
N ARG A 330 -4.82 5.47 -16.35
CA ARG A 330 -5.00 4.14 -16.96
C ARG A 330 -3.66 3.49 -17.25
N LYS A 331 -2.77 4.18 -17.97
CA LYS A 331 -1.46 3.61 -18.35
C LYS A 331 -0.62 3.32 -17.10
N VAL A 332 -0.66 4.18 -16.07
CA VAL A 332 0.04 3.89 -14.80
C VAL A 332 -0.54 2.65 -14.13
N PHE A 333 -1.86 2.51 -14.07
CA PHE A 333 -2.48 1.32 -13.47
C PHE A 333 -2.22 0.05 -14.27
N GLU A 334 -2.19 0.12 -15.61
CA GLU A 334 -1.82 -1.00 -16.49
C GLU A 334 -0.36 -1.42 -16.25
N GLU A 335 0.56 -0.46 -16.18
CA GLU A 335 1.97 -0.69 -15.88
C GLU A 335 2.16 -1.28 -14.47
N CYS A 336 1.45 -0.73 -13.48
CA CYS A 336 1.45 -1.24 -12.12
C CYS A 336 0.90 -2.68 -12.04
N ARG A 337 -0.19 -2.96 -12.76
CA ARG A 337 -0.74 -4.32 -12.90
C ARG A 337 0.29 -5.24 -13.55
N GLY A 338 1.00 -4.79 -14.58
CA GLY A 338 2.06 -5.54 -15.27
C GLY A 338 3.16 -5.96 -14.30
N GLN A 339 3.75 -4.99 -13.60
CA GLN A 339 4.79 -5.25 -12.59
C GLN A 339 4.29 -6.16 -11.45
N LEU A 340 3.04 -5.96 -11.00
CA LEU A 340 2.43 -6.81 -9.98
C LEU A 340 2.17 -8.25 -10.48
N SER A 341 1.87 -8.41 -11.77
CA SER A 341 1.67 -9.71 -12.43
C SER A 341 3.00 -10.46 -12.64
N GLU A 342 4.11 -9.74 -12.79
CA GLU A 342 5.45 -10.33 -12.76
C GLU A 342 5.91 -10.68 -11.33
N PHE A 343 5.34 -10.01 -10.32
CA PHE A 343 5.63 -10.18 -8.90
C PHE A 343 7.12 -10.11 -8.54
N LYS A 344 7.86 -9.21 -9.20
CA LYS A 344 9.28 -8.99 -8.93
C LYS A 344 9.46 -8.24 -7.62
N VAL A 345 9.94 -8.95 -6.60
CA VAL A 345 10.25 -8.37 -5.30
C VAL A 345 11.57 -7.62 -5.38
N MET A 346 11.57 -6.34 -5.00
CA MET A 346 12.80 -5.55 -4.91
C MET A 346 13.64 -6.01 -3.71
N LYS A 347 14.83 -6.56 -3.97
CA LYS A 347 15.78 -7.11 -2.98
C LYS A 347 17.10 -6.34 -2.94
N PRO A 348 17.86 -6.41 -1.82
CA PRO A 348 19.24 -5.93 -1.78
C PRO A 348 20.14 -6.69 -2.77
N LYS A 349 21.14 -6.02 -3.37
CA LYS A 349 22.16 -6.72 -4.17
C LYS A 349 22.90 -7.77 -3.31
N GLY A 350 23.04 -8.98 -3.82
CA GLY A 350 23.72 -10.10 -3.12
C GLY A 350 22.81 -10.95 -2.22
N TYR A 351 21.50 -10.68 -2.19
CA TYR A 351 20.48 -11.54 -1.58
C TYR A 351 19.66 -12.17 -2.70
N SER A 352 20.07 -13.34 -3.19
CA SER A 352 19.34 -14.16 -4.18
C SER A 352 19.43 -15.63 -3.83
#